data_AF-A0A016UIK4-F1
#
_entry.id   AF-A0A016UIK4-F1
#
_cell.length_a   1.000
_cell.length_b   1.000
_cell.length_c   1.000
_cell.angle_alpha   90.00
_cell.angle_beta   90.00
_cell.angle_gamma   90.00
#
_symmetry.space_group_name_H-M   'P 1'
#
loop_
_entity.id
_entity.type
_entity.pdbx_description
1 polymer ?
#
loop_
_entity_poly.entity_id
_entity_poly.type
_entity_poly.pdbx_seq_one_letter_code
_entity_poly.pdbx_strand_id
1 'polypeptide(L)'
;MEILQRIATLPRYAVFLVHWLVSLLLVIPILTLDSIRFGCVCKQMVAIDPDDFWVSTINSEVVVLTTFLLCVFFYVMTIHYVYANRKRERQLKAEIRLCVPVAALVFAFFLIFLYHLIQLIWVTIYHEQYRALRVLEPLFSGFLSFFTPWMLILSNREIASLFASITKVSAPVRRETTHRRTGDSNFF
;
A
#
# COMPACT_ATOMS: atom_id res chain seq x y z
N MET A 1 -7.40 10.63 24.50
CA MET A 1 -7.62 11.90 23.75
C MET A 1 -6.31 12.64 23.49
N GLU A 2 -5.39 12.72 24.46
CA GLU A 2 -4.11 13.44 24.30
C GLU A 2 -3.21 12.97 23.14
N ILE A 3 -3.13 11.66 22.87
CA ILE A 3 -2.24 11.11 21.84
C ILE A 3 -2.60 11.61 20.43
N LEU A 4 -3.89 11.61 20.09
CA LEU A 4 -4.38 12.09 18.78
C LEU A 4 -4.15 13.60 18.60
N GLN A 5 -4.33 14.40 19.66
CA GLN A 5 -4.01 15.83 19.61
C GLN A 5 -2.52 16.08 19.43
N ARG A 6 -1.65 15.33 20.12
CA ARG A 6 -0.20 15.45 19.96
C ARG A 6 0.27 15.05 18.57
N ILE A 7 -0.33 14.00 17.97
CA ILE A 7 -0.06 13.61 16.59
C ILE A 7 -0.52 14.69 15.61
N ALA A 8 -1.69 15.31 15.84
CA ALA A 8 -2.20 16.38 14.98
C ALA A 8 -1.34 17.66 15.03
N THR A 9 -0.66 17.92 16.15
CA THR A 9 0.29 19.04 16.28
C THR A 9 1.69 18.73 15.75
N LEU A 10 1.95 17.48 15.36
CA LEU A 10 3.29 17.06 14.94
C LEU A 10 3.61 17.64 13.55
N PRO A 11 4.80 18.23 13.35
CA PRO A 11 5.20 18.71 12.04
C PRO A 11 5.24 17.57 11.01
N ARG A 12 4.78 17.84 9.79
CA ARG A 12 4.64 16.83 8.72
C ARG A 12 5.96 16.11 8.40
N TYR A 13 7.09 16.78 8.51
CA TYR A 13 8.41 16.18 8.31
C TYR A 13 8.78 15.15 9.39
N ALA A 14 8.25 15.29 10.61
CA ALA A 14 8.51 14.32 11.68
C ALA A 14 7.83 12.99 11.38
N VAL A 15 6.63 13.01 10.80
CA VAL A 15 5.94 11.78 10.34
C VAL A 15 6.77 11.07 9.28
N PHE A 16 7.33 11.83 8.33
CA PHE A 16 8.22 11.29 7.30
C PHE A 16 9.48 10.66 7.92
N LEU A 17 10.19 11.39 8.78
CA LEU A 17 11.40 10.88 9.45
C LEU A 17 11.12 9.63 10.29
N VAL A 18 10.05 9.63 11.07
CA VAL A 18 9.66 8.46 11.89
C VAL A 18 9.37 7.26 11.00
N HIS A 19 8.63 7.44 9.91
CA HIS A 19 8.33 6.35 8.97
C HIS A 19 9.60 5.71 8.39
N TRP A 20 10.56 6.54 7.95
CA TRP A 20 11.82 6.05 7.39
C TRP A 20 12.72 5.41 8.45
N LEU A 21 12.81 5.99 9.65
CA LEU A 21 13.62 5.44 10.73
C LEU A 21 13.09 4.08 11.19
N VAL A 22 11.78 3.95 11.39
CA VAL A 22 11.16 2.67 11.75
C VAL A 22 11.39 1.63 10.66
N SER A 23 11.22 2.00 9.39
CA SER A 23 11.46 1.10 8.26
C SER A 23 12.92 0.64 8.21
N LEU A 24 13.87 1.55 8.45
CA LEU A 24 15.30 1.23 8.46
C LEU A 24 15.63 0.28 9.61
N LEU A 25 15.11 0.54 10.82
CA LEU A 25 15.29 -0.33 11.99
C LEU A 25 14.77 -1.75 11.76
N LEU A 26 13.63 -1.90 11.08
CA LEU A 26 13.04 -3.21 10.78
C LEU A 26 13.85 -4.01 9.75
N VAL A 27 14.65 -3.34 8.91
CA VAL A 27 15.46 -3.97 7.85
C VAL A 27 16.86 -4.35 8.33
N ILE A 28 17.37 -3.74 9.40
CA ILE A 28 18.71 -4.02 9.96
C ILE A 28 18.98 -5.53 10.17
N PRO A 29 18.09 -6.33 10.78
CA PRO A 29 18.34 -7.76 11.01
C PRO A 29 18.53 -8.57 9.71
N ILE A 30 17.92 -8.13 8.61
CA ILE A 30 18.07 -8.76 7.29
C ILE A 30 19.42 -8.41 6.68
N LEU A 31 19.89 -7.17 6.89
CA LEU A 31 21.17 -6.69 6.36
C LEU A 31 22.38 -7.32 7.04
N THR A 32 22.20 -7.91 8.22
CA THR A 32 23.27 -8.63 8.94
C THR A 32 23.43 -10.09 8.51
N LEU A 33 22.62 -10.58 7.55
CA LEU A 33 22.77 -11.93 6.98
C LEU A 33 23.89 -11.94 5.92
N ASP A 34 25.05 -12.49 6.26
CA ASP A 34 26.27 -12.52 5.43
C ASP A 34 26.20 -13.49 4.22
N SER A 35 25.14 -14.28 4.07
CA SER A 35 25.07 -15.39 3.10
C SER A 35 24.22 -15.13 1.85
N ILE A 36 23.76 -13.91 1.63
CA ILE A 36 22.97 -13.56 0.45
C ILE A 36 23.87 -13.58 -0.80
N ARG A 37 23.90 -14.72 -1.51
CA ARG A 37 24.59 -14.86 -2.80
C ARG A 37 23.60 -14.73 -3.95
N PHE A 38 23.85 -13.80 -4.87
CA PHE A 38 23.09 -13.72 -6.12
C PHE A 38 23.43 -14.93 -6.99
N GLY A 39 22.43 -15.79 -7.23
CA GLY A 39 22.57 -17.01 -8.02
C GLY A 39 22.39 -16.77 -9.52
N CYS A 40 22.76 -17.76 -10.34
CA CYS A 40 22.51 -17.75 -11.78
C CYS A 40 20.99 -17.75 -12.08
N VAL A 41 20.58 -16.94 -13.07
CA VAL A 41 19.18 -16.71 -13.50
C VAL A 41 18.37 -18.00 -13.69
N CYS A 42 19.01 -19.11 -14.09
CA CYS A 42 18.36 -20.41 -14.31
C CYS A 42 18.02 -21.18 -13.02
N LYS A 43 18.51 -20.76 -11.85
CA LYS A 43 18.34 -21.47 -10.56
C LYS A 43 17.91 -20.58 -9.39
N GLN A 44 17.31 -19.41 -9.67
CA GLN A 44 16.80 -18.38 -8.72
C GLN A 44 17.76 -17.18 -8.59
N MET A 45 17.19 -15.95 -8.61
CA MET A 45 17.96 -14.69 -8.53
C MET A 45 18.74 -14.52 -7.21
N VAL A 46 18.35 -15.22 -6.15
CA VAL A 46 19.05 -15.24 -4.85
C VAL A 46 19.12 -16.68 -4.35
N ALA A 47 20.34 -17.21 -4.23
CA ALA A 47 20.61 -18.49 -3.59
C ALA A 47 20.90 -18.20 -2.11
N ILE A 48 20.01 -18.66 -1.23
CA ILE A 48 20.12 -18.49 0.23
C ILE A 48 20.34 -19.89 0.81
N ASP A 49 21.32 -20.02 1.69
CA ASP A 49 21.56 -21.26 2.42
C ASP A 49 20.32 -21.64 3.27
N PRO A 50 20.04 -22.93 3.48
CA PRO A 50 18.82 -23.36 4.18
C PRO A 50 18.68 -22.79 5.60
N ASP A 51 19.79 -22.67 6.32
CA ASP A 51 19.83 -22.17 7.70
C ASP A 51 19.51 -20.67 7.77
N ASP A 52 20.07 -19.88 6.85
CA ASP A 52 19.81 -18.45 6.75
C ASP A 52 18.42 -18.14 6.21
N PHE A 53 17.86 -19.04 5.40
CA PHE A 53 16.48 -18.92 4.94
C PHE A 53 15.47 -19.06 6.09
N TRP A 54 15.73 -19.93 7.06
CA TRP A 54 14.87 -20.08 8.24
C TRP A 54 14.87 -18.79 9.08
N VAL A 55 16.05 -18.22 9.34
CA VAL A 55 16.21 -16.95 10.06
C VAL A 55 15.52 -15.80 9.33
N SER A 56 15.71 -15.71 8.01
CA SER A 56 15.06 -14.69 7.18
C SER A 56 13.54 -14.83 7.20
N THR A 57 13.01 -16.05 7.16
CA THR A 57 11.55 -16.30 7.16
C THR A 57 10.93 -15.89 8.50
N ILE A 58 11.58 -16.22 9.62
CA ILE A 58 11.12 -15.80 10.95
C ILE A 58 11.18 -14.29 11.11
N ASN A 59 12.26 -13.66 10.66
CA ASN A 59 12.38 -12.21 10.76
C ASN A 59 11.28 -11.51 9.94
N SER A 60 11.01 -11.96 8.71
CA SER A 60 9.90 -11.44 7.90
C SER A 60 8.55 -11.62 8.59
N GLU A 61 8.29 -12.79 9.19
CA GLU A 61 7.04 -13.04 9.93
C GLU A 61 6.90 -12.12 11.14
N VAL A 62 7.96 -11.91 11.91
CA VAL A 62 7.94 -10.98 13.07
C VAL A 62 7.65 -9.55 12.62
N VAL A 63 8.29 -9.09 11.54
CA VAL A 63 8.06 -7.76 10.98
C VAL A 63 6.62 -7.62 10.49
N VAL A 64 6.10 -8.61 9.78
CA VAL A 64 4.72 -8.60 9.27
C VAL A 64 3.70 -8.65 10.40
N LEU A 65 3.90 -9.50 11.41
CA LEU A 65 3.01 -9.60 12.56
C LEU A 65 2.99 -8.30 13.38
N THR A 66 4.16 -7.72 13.67
CA THR A 66 4.25 -6.47 14.45
C THR A 66 3.60 -5.30 13.71
N THR A 67 3.85 -5.16 12.42
CA THR A 67 3.20 -4.13 11.58
C THR A 67 1.70 -4.36 11.46
N PHE A 68 1.24 -5.60 11.29
CA PHE A 68 -0.18 -5.95 11.26
C PHE A 68 -0.89 -5.58 12.57
N LEU A 69 -0.35 -5.97 13.73
CA LEU A 69 -0.94 -5.65 15.04
C LEU A 69 -1.02 -4.14 15.27
N LEU A 70 0.01 -3.40 14.88
CA LEU A 70 0.06 -1.95 14.96
C LEU A 70 -1.01 -1.30 14.06
N CYS A 71 -1.19 -1.80 12.84
CA CYS A 71 -2.25 -1.35 11.92
C CYS A 71 -3.64 -1.62 12.50
N VAL A 72 -3.90 -2.82 13.03
CA VAL A 72 -5.17 -3.17 13.67
C VAL A 72 -5.44 -2.27 14.87
N PHE A 73 -4.44 -2.02 15.72
CA PHE A 73 -4.57 -1.13 16.87
C PHE A 73 -4.98 0.28 16.46
N PHE A 74 -4.27 0.89 15.50
CA PHE A 74 -4.61 2.23 15.01
C PHE A 74 -5.97 2.28 14.30
N TYR A 75 -6.36 1.21 13.61
CA TYR A 75 -7.66 1.11 12.97
C TYR A 75 -8.80 1.08 14.00
N VAL A 76 -8.67 0.27 15.04
CA VAL A 76 -9.65 0.21 16.15
C VAL A 76 -9.77 1.57 16.84
N MET A 77 -8.64 2.25 17.11
CA MET A 77 -8.64 3.60 17.68
C MET A 77 -9.37 4.60 16.78
N THR A 78 -9.18 4.50 15.46
CA THR A 78 -9.85 5.36 14.48
C THR A 78 -11.36 5.12 14.47
N ILE A 79 -11.80 3.87 14.42
CA ILE A 79 -13.24 3.52 14.49
C ILE A 79 -13.85 4.03 15.78
N HIS A 80 -13.18 3.83 16.91
CA HIS A 80 -13.66 4.30 18.21
C HIS A 80 -13.83 5.82 18.23
N TYR A 81 -12.88 6.56 17.65
CA TYR A 81 -12.97 8.02 17.51
C TYR A 81 -14.15 8.45 16.63
N VAL A 82 -14.35 7.81 15.48
CA VAL A 82 -15.48 8.11 14.57
C VAL A 82 -16.81 7.82 15.25
N TYR A 83 -16.92 6.70 15.96
CA TYR A 83 -18.14 6.33 16.69
C TYR A 83 -18.46 7.30 17.82
N ALA A 84 -17.44 7.74 18.57
CA ALA A 84 -17.59 8.72 19.64
C ALA A 84 -18.03 10.11 19.13
N ASN A 85 -17.63 10.51 17.91
CA ASN A 85 -17.94 11.82 17.31
C ASN A 85 -19.09 11.80 16.31
N ARG A 86 -19.90 10.74 16.30
CA ARG A 86 -21.03 10.47 15.38
C ARG A 86 -22.04 11.60 15.18
N LYS A 87 -22.13 12.57 16.08
CA LYS A 87 -23.20 13.60 16.12
C LYS A 87 -23.24 14.55 14.90
N ARG A 88 -22.24 14.54 14.01
CA ARG A 88 -22.19 15.42 12.82
C ARG A 88 -22.25 14.61 11.52
N GLU A 89 -23.45 14.43 10.97
CA GLU A 89 -23.72 13.58 9.80
C GLU A 89 -22.83 13.86 8.56
N ARG A 90 -22.48 15.12 8.30
CA ARG A 90 -21.61 15.49 7.16
C ARG A 90 -20.14 15.08 7.36
N GLN A 91 -19.63 15.11 8.60
CA GLN A 91 -18.26 14.66 8.91
C GLN A 91 -18.17 13.14 8.91
N LEU A 92 -19.22 12.45 9.37
CA LEU A 92 -19.30 10.98 9.38
C LEU A 92 -19.07 10.36 7.99
N LYS A 93 -19.65 10.94 6.93
CA LYS A 93 -19.46 10.44 5.55
C LYS A 93 -18.02 10.59 5.04
N ALA A 94 -17.32 11.65 5.46
CA ALA A 94 -15.92 11.85 5.09
C ALA A 94 -15.00 10.90 5.89
N GLU A 95 -15.30 10.70 7.18
CA GLU A 95 -14.57 9.81 8.07
C GLU A 95 -14.71 8.33 7.66
N ILE A 96 -15.92 7.87 7.30
CA ILE A 96 -16.15 6.50 6.79
C ILE A 96 -15.37 6.25 5.50
N ARG A 97 -15.29 7.24 4.60
CA ARG A 97 -14.49 7.11 3.37
C ARG A 97 -13.00 6.94 3.63
N LEU A 98 -12.48 7.51 4.70
CA LEU A 98 -11.09 7.34 5.13
C LEU A 98 -10.86 5.93 5.71
N CYS A 99 -11.87 5.33 6.36
CA CYS A 99 -11.77 3.98 6.91
C CYS A 99 -11.74 2.86 5.87
N VAL A 100 -12.30 3.07 4.66
CA VAL A 100 -12.36 2.04 3.60
C VAL A 100 -10.97 1.62 3.10
N PRO A 101 -10.07 2.54 2.71
CA PRO A 101 -8.69 2.19 2.34
C PRO A 101 -7.92 1.52 3.48
N VAL A 102 -8.11 1.98 4.72
CA VAL A 102 -7.42 1.40 5.88
C VAL A 102 -7.89 -0.04 6.12
N ALA A 103 -9.19 -0.32 5.97
CA ALA A 103 -9.72 -1.68 6.04
C ALA A 103 -9.14 -2.59 4.94
N ALA A 104 -9.03 -2.07 3.71
CA ALA A 104 -8.43 -2.79 2.59
C ALA A 104 -6.93 -3.09 2.84
N LEU A 105 -6.18 -2.15 3.44
CA LEU A 105 -4.80 -2.36 3.87
C LEU A 105 -4.70 -3.44 4.94
N VAL A 106 -5.55 -3.39 5.97
CA VAL A 106 -5.56 -4.42 7.03
C VAL A 106 -5.84 -5.81 6.44
N PHE A 107 -6.77 -5.90 5.48
CA PHE A 107 -7.04 -7.15 4.77
C PHE A 107 -5.83 -7.62 3.95
N ALA A 108 -5.14 -6.71 3.25
CA ALA A 108 -3.94 -7.05 2.49
C ALA A 108 -2.80 -7.54 3.41
N PHE A 109 -2.57 -6.87 4.55
CA PHE A 109 -1.61 -7.33 5.54
C PHE A 109 -1.97 -8.69 6.13
N PHE A 110 -3.26 -8.95 6.36
CA PHE A 110 -3.72 -10.26 6.81
C PHE A 110 -3.38 -11.37 5.80
N LEU A 111 -3.55 -11.12 4.49
CA LEU A 111 -3.16 -12.08 3.45
C LEU A 111 -1.64 -12.33 3.41
N ILE A 112 -0.84 -11.28 3.60
CA ILE A 112 0.63 -11.38 3.65
C ILE A 112 1.09 -12.13 4.90
N PHE A 113 0.44 -11.89 6.03
CA PHE A 113 0.66 -12.64 7.26
C PHE A 113 0.33 -14.13 7.05
N LEU A 114 -0.82 -14.47 6.48
CA LEU A 114 -1.15 -15.86 6.15
C LEU A 114 -0.13 -16.51 5.21
N TYR A 115 0.37 -15.75 4.23
CA TYR A 115 1.41 -16.20 3.32
C TYR A 115 2.71 -16.58 4.06
N HIS A 116 3.22 -15.68 4.90
CA HIS A 116 4.45 -15.94 5.66
C HIS A 116 4.25 -17.02 6.73
N LEU A 117 3.06 -17.12 7.35
CA LEU A 117 2.71 -18.20 8.25
C LEU A 117 2.75 -19.57 7.56
N ILE A 118 2.16 -19.68 6.37
CA ILE A 118 2.21 -20.93 5.57
C ILE A 118 3.66 -21.26 5.22
N GLN A 119 4.46 -20.26 4.84
CA GLN A 119 5.88 -20.45 4.54
C GLN A 119 6.67 -20.92 5.77
N LEU A 120 6.41 -20.35 6.94
CA LEU A 120 7.04 -20.73 8.21
C LEU A 120 6.66 -22.16 8.62
N ILE A 121 5.37 -22.53 8.50
CA ILE A 121 4.89 -23.90 8.75
C ILE A 121 5.60 -24.88 7.83
N TRP A 122 5.73 -24.55 6.54
CA TRP A 122 6.34 -25.46 5.59
C TRP A 122 7.81 -25.72 5.87
N VAL A 123 8.57 -24.66 6.19
CA VAL A 123 9.98 -24.76 6.54
C VAL A 123 10.17 -25.50 7.88
N THR A 124 9.26 -25.30 8.84
CA THR A 124 9.39 -25.91 10.18
C THR A 124 8.99 -27.39 10.20
N ILE A 125 7.93 -27.77 9.48
CA ILE A 125 7.38 -29.14 9.51
C ILE A 125 8.05 -30.04 8.46
N TYR A 126 8.21 -29.54 7.24
CA TYR A 126 8.69 -30.35 6.12
C TYR A 126 10.18 -30.17 5.84
N HIS A 127 10.85 -29.22 6.51
CA HIS A 127 12.25 -28.83 6.25
C HIS A 127 12.56 -28.53 4.78
N GLU A 128 11.51 -28.28 3.97
CA GLU A 128 11.62 -28.00 2.55
C GLU A 128 11.33 -26.54 2.27
N GLN A 129 12.10 -25.98 1.34
CA GLN A 129 11.82 -24.66 0.79
C GLN A 129 10.71 -24.78 -0.26
N TYR A 130 9.52 -24.23 0.02
CA TYR A 130 8.44 -24.24 -0.96
C TYR A 130 8.68 -23.19 -2.05
N ARG A 131 9.48 -23.57 -3.06
CA ARG A 131 9.93 -22.71 -4.16
C ARG A 131 8.79 -22.04 -4.95
N ALA A 132 7.64 -22.69 -5.06
CA ALA A 132 6.50 -22.15 -5.81
C ALA A 132 5.84 -20.94 -5.12
N LEU A 133 5.87 -20.85 -3.78
CA LEU A 133 5.29 -19.71 -3.03
C LEU A 133 6.16 -18.45 -3.18
N ARG A 134 7.45 -18.57 -3.50
CA ARG A 134 8.33 -17.39 -3.67
C ARG A 134 7.98 -16.52 -4.87
N VAL A 135 7.27 -17.06 -5.87
CA VAL A 135 6.77 -16.26 -7.01
C VAL A 135 5.68 -15.27 -6.57
N LEU A 136 5.00 -15.55 -5.46
CA LEU A 136 3.91 -14.71 -4.96
C LEU A 136 4.42 -13.47 -4.21
N GLU A 137 5.60 -13.52 -3.61
CA GLU A 137 6.18 -12.38 -2.88
C GLU A 137 6.35 -11.11 -3.74
N PRO A 138 6.99 -11.15 -4.94
CA PRO A 138 7.05 -9.98 -5.82
C PRO A 138 5.67 -9.59 -6.37
N LEU A 139 4.73 -10.54 -6.52
CA LEU A 139 3.38 -10.25 -6.95
C LEU A 139 2.60 -9.47 -5.90
N PHE A 140 2.71 -9.84 -4.61
CA PHE A 140 2.11 -9.08 -3.51
C PHE A 140 2.73 -7.69 -3.37
N SER A 141 4.06 -7.59 -3.45
CA SER A 141 4.77 -6.30 -3.41
C SER A 141 4.36 -5.38 -4.58
N GLY A 142 4.27 -5.93 -5.79
CA GLY A 142 3.79 -5.21 -6.97
C GLY A 142 2.31 -4.81 -6.84
N PHE A 143 1.47 -5.70 -6.34
CA PHE A 143 0.05 -5.44 -6.12
C PHE A 143 -0.18 -4.32 -5.10
N LEU A 144 0.53 -4.35 -3.96
CA LEU A 144 0.47 -3.30 -2.95
C LEU A 144 0.89 -1.94 -3.52
N SER A 145 1.99 -1.92 -4.29
CA SER A 145 2.49 -0.70 -4.94
C SER A 145 1.47 -0.13 -5.93
N PHE A 146 0.79 -0.99 -6.69
CA PHE A 146 -0.27 -0.59 -7.61
C PHE A 146 -1.54 -0.11 -6.88
N PHE A 147 -1.92 -0.75 -5.78
CA PHE A 147 -3.15 -0.45 -5.05
C PHE A 147 -3.08 0.88 -4.27
N THR A 148 -1.87 1.28 -3.85
CA THR A 148 -1.64 2.47 -3.00
C THR A 148 -2.10 3.80 -3.63
N PRO A 149 -1.81 4.11 -4.91
CA PRO A 149 -2.36 5.30 -5.58
C PRO A 149 -3.89 5.32 -5.65
N TRP A 150 -4.53 4.18 -5.90
CA TRP A 150 -5.99 4.08 -5.98
C TRP A 150 -6.64 4.34 -4.63
N MET A 151 -6.07 3.80 -3.56
CA MET A 151 -6.50 4.08 -2.19
C MET A 151 -6.45 5.57 -1.87
N LEU A 152 -5.38 6.26 -2.29
CA LEU A 152 -5.20 7.69 -2.05
C LEU A 152 -6.23 8.53 -2.81
N ILE A 153 -6.54 8.18 -4.06
CA ILE A 153 -7.58 8.83 -4.86
C ILE A 153 -8.98 8.59 -4.25
N LEU A 154 -9.30 7.37 -3.83
CA LEU A 154 -10.59 7.04 -3.23
C LEU A 154 -10.80 7.74 -1.88
N SER A 155 -9.72 7.82 -1.09
CA SER A 155 -9.72 8.44 0.24
C SER A 155 -9.86 9.95 0.19
N ASN A 156 -9.27 10.62 -0.79
CA ASN A 156 -9.21 12.08 -0.84
C ASN A 156 -10.01 12.65 -2.02
N ARG A 157 -11.14 13.27 -1.71
CA ARG A 157 -12.03 13.90 -2.71
C ARG A 157 -11.35 15.05 -3.46
N GLU A 158 -10.47 15.80 -2.79
CA GLU A 158 -9.76 16.91 -3.40
C GLU A 158 -8.80 16.40 -4.46
N ILE A 159 -8.02 15.36 -4.14
CA ILE A 159 -7.10 14.72 -5.08
C ILE A 159 -7.86 14.07 -6.24
N ALA A 160 -8.97 13.38 -5.97
CA ALA A 160 -9.84 12.84 -7.02
C ALA A 160 -10.41 13.94 -7.93
N SER A 161 -10.77 15.09 -7.38
CA SER A 161 -11.30 16.23 -8.15
C SER A 161 -10.21 16.90 -9.01
N LEU A 162 -8.98 17.00 -8.51
CA LEU A 162 -7.83 17.46 -9.28
C LEU A 162 -7.54 16.50 -10.43
N PHE A 163 -7.52 15.20 -10.16
CA PHE A 163 -7.31 14.17 -11.18
C PHE A 163 -8.39 14.21 -12.27
N ALA A 164 -9.67 14.34 -11.88
CA ALA A 164 -10.78 14.49 -12.82
C ALA A 164 -10.72 15.79 -13.63
N SER A 165 -10.09 16.85 -13.10
CA SER A 165 -9.93 18.12 -13.80
C SER A 165 -8.80 18.03 -14.84
N ILE A 166 -7.69 17.38 -14.49
CA ILE A 166 -6.58 17.10 -15.40
C ILE A 166 -7.05 16.24 -16.58
N THR A 167 -7.81 15.16 -16.32
CA THR A 167 -8.32 14.29 -17.39
C THR A 167 -9.32 14.97 -18.32
N LYS A 168 -10.11 15.93 -17.81
CA LYS A 168 -11.01 16.76 -18.63
C LYS A 168 -10.28 17.78 -19.49
N VAL A 169 -9.21 18.39 -18.98
CA VAL A 169 -8.36 19.32 -19.74
C VAL A 169 -7.57 18.60 -20.84
N SER A 170 -7.19 17.34 -20.63
CA SER A 170 -6.50 16.50 -21.61
C SER A 170 -7.42 15.81 -22.62
N ALA A 171 -8.75 15.87 -22.47
CA ALA A 171 -9.66 15.38 -23.50
C ALA A 171 -9.54 16.28 -24.74
N PRO A 172 -9.13 15.76 -25.90
CA PRO A 172 -9.00 16.59 -27.09
C PRO A 172 -10.37 17.18 -27.41
N VAL A 173 -10.42 18.50 -27.52
CA VAL A 173 -11.53 19.23 -28.16
C VAL A 173 -11.71 18.59 -29.52
N ARG A 174 -12.67 17.66 -29.64
CA ARG A 174 -13.19 17.16 -30.92
C ARG A 174 -13.84 18.38 -31.56
N ARG A 175 -13.03 19.18 -32.28
CA ARG A 175 -13.51 20.25 -33.13
C ARG A 175 -14.52 19.62 -34.08
N GLU A 176 -15.79 19.96 -33.89
CA GLU A 176 -16.79 19.87 -34.94
C GLU A 176 -16.28 20.69 -36.13
N THR A 177 -15.66 20.01 -37.10
CA THR A 177 -15.60 20.49 -38.48
C THR A 177 -17.00 20.42 -39.07
N THR A 178 -17.88 21.32 -38.63
CA THR A 178 -19.10 21.64 -39.36
C THR A 178 -18.69 22.48 -40.55
N HIS A 179 -18.55 21.79 -41.67
CA HIS A 179 -18.31 22.33 -43.00
C HIS A 179 -19.47 23.27 -43.39
N ARG A 180 -19.45 24.52 -42.92
CA ARG A 180 -20.37 25.57 -43.39
C ARG A 180 -19.90 25.98 -44.78
N ARG A 181 -20.44 25.32 -45.80
CA ARG A 181 -20.36 25.76 -47.21
C ARG A 181 -20.86 27.20 -47.29
N THR A 182 -19.92 28.13 -47.41
CA THR A 182 -20.01 29.31 -48.28
C THR A 182 -20.49 28.86 -49.66
N GLY A 183 -21.29 29.58 -50.41
CA GLY A 183 -21.75 30.95 -50.35
C GLY A 183 -22.52 31.15 -51.66
N ASP A 184 -23.57 31.95 -51.59
CA ASP A 184 -24.48 32.18 -52.68
C ASP A 184 -23.76 32.67 -53.95
N SER A 185 -24.24 32.11 -55.04
CA SER A 185 -24.02 32.51 -56.42
C SER A 185 -24.59 33.90 -56.72
N ASN A 186 -23.84 34.64 -57.53
CA ASN A 186 -24.23 35.71 -58.48
C ASN A 186 -24.31 37.15 -57.93
N PHE A 187 -23.34 37.97 -58.35
CA PHE A 187 -23.62 39.19 -59.14
C PHE A 187 -22.34 39.72 -59.81
N PHE A 188 -22.45 39.91 -61.14
CA PHE A 188 -21.50 40.38 -62.17
C PHE A 188 -20.49 39.37 -62.74
#